data_AF-A0AA42BGL3-F1
#
_entry.id   AF-A0AA42BGL3-F1
#
_cell.length_a   1.000
_cell.length_b   1.000
_cell.length_c   1.000
_cell.angle_alpha   90.00
_cell.angle_beta   90.00
_cell.angle_gamma   90.00
#
_symmetry.space_group_name_H-M   'P 1'
#
loop_
_entity.id
_entity.type
_entity.pdbx_description
1 polymer ?
#
loop_
_entity_poly.entity_id
_entity_poly.type
_entity_poly.pdbx_seq_one_letter_code
_entity_poly.pdbx_strand_id
1 'polypeptide(L)'
;MPHARAVADIGGVIGVWPNTADLPNLDAMAMGIKRMADLVGVAHVGLGTDMLGFIRPPVFTGYAQLPTLATALLKAGFTSVETGQILGGNYRRVFEATVG
;
A
#
# COMPACT_ATOMS: atom_id res chain seq x y z
N MET A 1 -2.04 -8.31 -15.23
CA MET A 1 -2.10 -6.90 -14.80
C MET A 1 -1.09 -6.05 -15.58
N PRO A 2 -1.34 -5.75 -16.86
CA PRO A 2 -0.43 -4.93 -17.66
C PRO A 2 -0.25 -3.51 -17.09
N HIS A 3 -1.33 -2.92 -16.54
CA HIS A 3 -1.29 -1.57 -15.97
C HIS A 3 -0.38 -1.45 -14.75
N ALA A 4 -0.41 -2.42 -13.84
CA ALA A 4 0.46 -2.40 -12.65
C ALA A 4 1.94 -2.46 -13.03
N ARG A 5 2.30 -3.29 -14.03
CA ARG A 5 3.66 -3.34 -14.56
C ARG A 5 4.07 -2.04 -15.22
N ALA A 6 3.19 -1.43 -16.02
CA ALA A 6 3.48 -0.15 -16.67
C ALA A 6 3.85 0.96 -15.66
N VAL A 7 3.23 1.00 -14.48
CA VAL A 7 3.60 1.95 -13.41
C VAL A 7 4.92 1.55 -12.76
N ALA A 8 5.14 0.27 -12.49
CA ALA A 8 6.35 -0.21 -11.83
C ALA A 8 7.60 -0.06 -12.72
N ASP A 9 7.50 -0.35 -14.02
CA ASP A 9 8.60 -0.32 -14.99
C ASP A 9 9.22 1.09 -15.14
N ILE A 10 8.45 2.13 -14.85
CA ILE A 10 8.92 3.53 -14.85
C ILE A 10 9.32 4.04 -13.46
N GLY A 11 9.41 3.16 -12.45
CA GLY A 11 9.79 3.54 -11.10
C GLY A 11 8.65 4.06 -10.22
N GLY A 12 7.39 3.97 -10.66
CA GLY A 12 6.22 4.50 -9.95
C GLY A 12 5.81 3.70 -8.72
N VAL A 13 4.71 4.12 -8.07
CA VAL A 13 4.12 3.50 -6.87
C VAL A 13 2.61 3.36 -7.04
N ILE A 14 2.06 2.20 -6.65
CA ILE A 14 0.65 1.86 -6.70
C ILE A 14 0.09 1.82 -5.28
N GLY A 15 -0.84 2.72 -4.99
CA GLY A 15 -1.54 2.74 -3.71
C GLY A 15 -2.62 1.66 -3.64
N VAL A 16 -2.57 0.77 -2.66
CA VAL A 16 -3.65 -0.17 -2.39
C VAL A 16 -4.79 0.56 -1.67
N TRP A 17 -5.97 0.50 -2.29
CA TRP A 17 -7.18 1.17 -1.81
C TRP A 17 -7.92 0.29 -0.78
N PRO A 18 -8.31 0.81 0.40
CA PRO A 18 -8.90 0.02 1.49
C PRO A 18 -10.39 -0.32 1.28
N ASN A 19 -10.75 -0.81 0.09
CA ASN A 19 -12.13 -1.15 -0.25
C ASN A 19 -12.59 -2.43 0.47
N THR A 20 -13.67 -2.32 1.24
CA THR A 20 -14.21 -3.42 2.04
C THR A 20 -14.84 -4.53 1.21
N ALA A 21 -15.24 -4.26 -0.04
CA ALA A 21 -15.79 -5.29 -0.92
C ALA A 21 -14.73 -6.34 -1.34
N ASP A 22 -13.47 -5.92 -1.46
CA ASP A 22 -12.37 -6.79 -1.86
C ASP A 22 -11.53 -7.26 -0.65
N LEU A 23 -11.46 -6.43 0.39
CA LEU A 23 -10.57 -6.59 1.54
C LEU A 23 -11.43 -6.46 2.81
N PRO A 24 -11.83 -7.54 3.49
CA PRO A 24 -12.78 -7.43 4.61
C PRO A 24 -12.21 -6.80 5.90
N ASN A 25 -10.88 -6.74 6.05
CA ASN A 25 -10.20 -6.23 7.26
C ASN A 25 -8.73 -5.88 6.98
N LEU A 26 -8.01 -5.35 7.97
CA LEU A 26 -6.61 -4.92 7.83
C LEU A 26 -5.65 -6.07 7.49
N ASP A 27 -5.89 -7.28 8.00
CA ASP A 27 -5.09 -8.46 7.65
C ASP A 27 -5.28 -8.82 6.17
N ALA A 28 -6.52 -8.79 5.67
CA ALA A 28 -6.80 -8.99 4.25
C ALA A 28 -6.19 -7.89 3.39
N MET A 29 -6.20 -6.64 3.85
CA MET A 29 -5.54 -5.52 3.18
C MET A 29 -4.02 -5.71 3.10
N ALA A 30 -3.37 -6.15 4.18
CA ALA A 30 -1.96 -6.50 4.17
C ALA A 30 -1.63 -7.63 3.19
N MET A 31 -2.51 -8.65 3.11
CA MET A 31 -2.39 -9.71 2.09
C MET A 31 -2.61 -9.19 0.66
N GLY A 32 -3.51 -8.23 0.46
CA GLY A 32 -3.69 -7.54 -0.82
C GLY A 32 -2.45 -6.77 -1.25
N ILE A 33 -1.83 -6.03 -0.31
CA ILE A 33 -0.54 -5.37 -0.49
C ILE A 33 0.55 -6.39 -0.83
N LYS A 34 0.61 -7.52 -0.11
CA LYS A 34 1.55 -8.61 -0.41
C LYS A 34 1.36 -9.15 -1.82
N ARG A 35 0.14 -9.44 -2.25
CA ARG A 35 -0.12 -9.91 -3.62
C ARG A 35 0.34 -8.90 -4.68
N MET A 36 0.16 -7.60 -4.44
CA MET A 36 0.68 -6.57 -5.35
C MET A 36 2.21 -6.54 -5.33
N ALA A 37 2.83 -6.60 -4.15
CA ALA A 37 4.29 -6.60 -4.01
C ALA A 37 4.93 -7.85 -4.65
N ASP A 38 4.30 -9.01 -4.55
CA ASP A 38 4.77 -10.24 -5.20
C ASP A 38 4.71 -10.14 -6.75
N LEU A 39 3.83 -9.28 -7.30
CA LEU A 39 3.68 -9.09 -8.75
C LEU A 39 4.63 -8.04 -9.34
N VAL A 40 4.81 -6.92 -8.64
CA VAL A 40 5.53 -5.74 -9.16
C VAL A 40 6.74 -5.32 -8.34
N GLY A 41 7.01 -5.99 -7.22
CA GLY A 41 8.07 -5.65 -6.28
C GLY A 41 7.61 -4.66 -5.22
N VAL A 42 8.12 -4.84 -4.00
CA VAL A 42 7.75 -4.03 -2.82
C VAL A 42 8.02 -2.54 -2.99
N ALA A 43 9.04 -2.16 -3.79
CA ALA A 43 9.39 -0.76 -4.07
C ALA A 43 8.30 0.02 -4.81
N HIS A 44 7.30 -0.67 -5.36
CA HIS A 44 6.25 -0.11 -6.22
C HIS A 44 4.86 -0.17 -5.59
N VAL A 45 4.76 -0.48 -4.30
CA VAL A 45 3.48 -0.59 -3.59
C VAL A 45 3.42 0.40 -2.43
N GLY A 46 2.26 0.99 -2.21
CA GLY A 46 2.02 1.92 -1.11
C GLY A 46 0.59 1.86 -0.58
N LEU A 47 0.30 2.71 0.39
CA LEU A 47 -1.03 2.91 0.95
C LEU A 47 -1.78 4.02 0.18
N GLY A 48 -2.92 3.69 -0.44
CA GLY A 48 -3.81 4.67 -1.08
C GLY A 48 -5.11 4.81 -0.29
N THR A 49 -5.13 5.64 0.76
CA THR A 49 -6.26 5.64 1.72
C THR A 49 -7.58 6.11 1.13
N ASP A 50 -7.54 7.08 0.20
CA ASP A 50 -8.72 7.83 -0.23
C ASP A 50 -9.54 8.33 0.97
N MET A 51 -8.82 8.83 1.99
CA MET A 51 -9.40 9.22 3.27
C MET A 51 -10.46 10.30 3.06
N LEU A 52 -11.66 10.09 3.62
CA LEU A 52 -12.86 10.91 3.42
C LEU A 52 -13.47 10.89 2.00
N GLY A 53 -12.93 10.10 1.06
CA GLY A 53 -13.47 9.93 -0.30
C GLY A 53 -14.49 8.79 -0.44
N PHE A 54 -14.58 7.91 0.55
CA PHE A 54 -15.45 6.74 0.53
C PHE A 54 -16.93 7.06 0.77
N ILE A 55 -17.81 6.43 -0.03
CA ILE A 55 -19.28 6.43 0.18
C ILE A 55 -19.69 5.35 1.21
N ARG A 56 -18.86 4.31 1.40
CA ARG A 56 -19.09 3.19 2.35
C ARG A 56 -17.91 3.06 3.31
N PRO A 57 -18.08 2.54 4.55
CA PRO A 57 -16.98 2.40 5.49
C PRO A 57 -15.77 1.65 4.89
N PRO A 58 -14.56 2.24 4.90
CA PRO A 58 -13.34 1.59 4.42
C PRO A 58 -12.75 0.66 5.48
N VAL A 59 -11.81 -0.21 5.06
CA VAL A 59 -11.01 -1.03 5.99
C VAL A 59 -10.14 -0.17 6.90
N PHE A 60 -9.57 0.87 6.30
CA PHE A 60 -8.68 1.82 6.95
C PHE A 60 -9.47 3.11 7.21
N THR A 61 -9.94 3.27 8.44
CA THR A 61 -10.88 4.32 8.86
C THR A 61 -10.19 5.57 9.41
N GLY A 62 -8.89 5.51 9.68
CA GLY A 62 -8.16 6.67 10.18
C GLY A 62 -6.66 6.42 10.37
N TYR A 63 -5.88 7.49 10.38
CA TYR A 63 -4.42 7.41 10.52
C TYR A 63 -3.95 6.84 11.86
N ALA A 64 -4.81 6.84 12.88
CA ALA A 64 -4.55 6.13 14.14
C ALA A 64 -4.36 4.61 13.95
N GLN A 65 -4.81 4.04 12.82
CA GLN A 65 -4.62 2.62 12.48
C GLN A 65 -3.30 2.33 11.77
N LEU A 66 -2.44 3.32 11.49
CA LEU A 66 -1.12 3.08 10.88
C LEU A 66 -0.28 2.04 11.63
N PRO A 67 -0.18 2.06 12.99
CA PRO A 67 0.54 1.02 13.73
C PRO A 67 -0.10 -0.37 13.60
N THR A 68 -1.43 -0.44 13.52
CA THR A 68 -2.15 -1.70 13.33
C THR A 68 -1.92 -2.26 11.94
N LEU A 69 -1.94 -1.41 10.91
CA LEU A 69 -1.59 -1.80 9.54
C LEU A 69 -0.12 -2.26 9.46
N ALA A 70 0.80 -1.58 10.13
CA ALA A 70 2.21 -2.01 10.21
C ALA A 70 2.33 -3.42 10.81
N THR A 71 1.62 -3.68 11.91
CA THR A 71 1.55 -5.02 12.53
C THR A 71 1.01 -6.07 11.55
N ALA A 72 -0.05 -5.74 10.80
CA ALA A 72 -0.62 -6.65 9.81
C ALA A 72 0.35 -6.94 8.65
N LEU A 73 1.12 -5.94 8.18
CA LEU A 73 2.15 -6.11 7.16
C LEU A 73 3.29 -7.02 7.64
N LEU A 74 3.77 -6.82 8.87
CA LEU A 74 4.78 -7.70 9.48
C LEU A 74 4.26 -9.15 9.58
N LYS A 75 3.01 -9.32 10.03
CA LYS A 75 2.34 -10.64 10.08
C LYS A 75 2.20 -11.28 8.70
N ALA A 76 2.02 -10.48 7.64
CA ALA A 76 1.96 -10.94 6.26
C ALA A 76 3.35 -11.34 5.69
N GLY A 77 4.43 -11.14 6.45
CA GLY A 77 5.79 -11.57 6.10
C GLY A 77 6.69 -10.49 5.53
N PHE A 78 6.28 -9.22 5.56
CA PHE A 78 7.18 -8.11 5.24
C PHE A 78 8.18 -7.88 6.38
N THR A 79 9.38 -7.44 6.02
CA THR A 79 10.36 -6.93 6.99
C THR A 79 9.96 -5.54 7.48
N SER A 80 10.57 -5.08 8.58
CA SER A 80 10.38 -3.70 9.07
C SER A 80 10.79 -2.65 8.03
N VAL A 81 11.82 -2.93 7.23
CA VAL A 81 12.30 -2.05 6.16
C VAL A 81 11.25 -1.92 5.07
N GLU A 82 10.75 -3.05 4.57
CA GLU A 82 9.69 -3.10 3.56
C GLU A 82 8.39 -2.47 4.06
N THR A 83 8.06 -2.67 5.34
CA THR A 83 6.90 -2.04 5.96
C THR A 83 7.04 -0.51 5.95
N GLY A 84 8.21 0.03 6.29
CA GLY A 84 8.49 1.46 6.18
C GLY A 84 8.43 1.99 4.74
N GLN A 85 8.87 1.19 3.75
CA GLN A 85 8.74 1.52 2.34
C GLN A 85 7.26 1.65 1.93
N ILE A 86 6.43 0.66 2.26
CA ILE A 86 5.00 0.62 1.91
C ILE A 86 4.23 1.77 2.57
N LEU A 87 4.52 2.07 3.85
CA LEU A 87 3.78 3.09 4.60
C LEU A 87 4.14 4.53 4.20
N GLY A 88 5.22 4.74 3.43
CA GLY A 88 5.54 6.07 2.92
C GLY A 88 6.88 6.21 2.22
N GLY A 89 7.87 5.35 2.52
CA GLY A 89 9.20 5.44 1.92
C GLY A 89 9.21 5.38 0.39
N ASN A 90 8.30 4.59 -0.21
CA ASN A 90 8.16 4.49 -1.66
C ASN A 90 7.60 5.79 -2.27
N TYR A 91 6.61 6.41 -1.62
CA TYR A 91 6.10 7.71 -2.06
C TYR A 91 7.17 8.79 -1.97
N ARG A 92 7.96 8.80 -0.89
CA ARG A 92 9.10 9.71 -0.74
C ARG A 92 10.10 9.57 -1.89
N ARG A 93 10.49 8.33 -2.23
CA ARG A 93 11.40 8.05 -3.35
C ARG A 93 10.89 8.61 -4.67
N VAL A 94 9.61 8.40 -4.97
CA VAL A 94 8.99 8.93 -6.21
C VAL A 94 8.93 10.46 -6.18
N PHE A 95 8.56 11.04 -5.04
CA PHE A 95 8.49 12.48 -4.87
C PHE A 95 9.86 13.13 -5.15
N GLU A 96 10.93 12.65 -4.50
CA GLU A 96 12.30 13.12 -4.69
C GLU A 96 12.74 13.03 -6.17
N ALA A 97 12.38 11.96 -6.88
CA ALA A 97 12.70 11.81 -8.30
C ALA A 97 11.89 12.72 -9.25
N THR A 98 10.76 13.28 -8.79
CA THR A 98 9.82 14.03 -9.63
C THR A 98 9.91 15.53 -9.42
N VAL A 99 10.16 15.98 -8.19
CA VAL A 99 10.15 17.41 -7.83
C VAL A 99 11.54 18.02 -7.64
N GLY A 100 12.60 17.24 -7.89
CA GLY A 100 13.99 17.67 -7.74
C GLY A 100 14.38 18.86 -8.60
#